data_AF-A0AAD8FR58-F1
#
_entry.id   AF-A0AAD8FR58-F1
#
_cell.length_a   1.000
_cell.length_b   1.000
_cell.length_c   1.000
_cell.angle_alpha   90.00
_cell.angle_beta   90.00
_cell.angle_gamma   90.00
#
_symmetry.space_group_name_H-M   'P 1'
#
loop_
_entity.id
_entity.type
_entity.pdbx_description
1 polymer ?
#
loop_
_entity_poly.entity_id
_entity_poly.type
_entity_poly.pdbx_seq_one_letter_code
_entity_poly.pdbx_strand_id
1 'polypeptide(L)'
;MREVYGAIAQIRHGNACNFEVCVDSWPAFKTVVCRRQRKAIQDPHNPFSNLYTLFTKDVASLRTMLKDKTVINWKQPCHFLVFPSSLLDVIQGEKQKIDHMLDPTCILIHHDPQSLPDVRTDLAQRISSLRVTHAEIVNQSVKYGGSEHSLDYIKTCIQNLPSCCILDDNGNPISWALLDESCAIRMGFTLPEYRRVGYTKVVLATLARKVHMMGFPVYVSVEENNTVSLHAYETRNVGIDTVSTLSDWYRLSYSAFLESCKNRPFICLYSTKVTPTGLLRNVVIIYINIYL
;
A
#
# COMPACT_ATOMS: atom_id res chain seq x y z
N MET A 1 8.55 -3.70 9.33
CA MET A 1 9.39 -2.61 9.88
C MET A 1 9.34 -1.35 9.01
N ARG A 2 9.46 -1.43 7.67
CA ARG A 2 9.53 -0.23 6.80
C ARG A 2 8.28 0.64 6.82
N GLU A 3 7.09 0.04 6.78
CA GLU A 3 5.82 0.77 6.87
C GLU A 3 5.67 1.59 8.16
N VAL A 4 6.04 1.01 9.32
CA VAL A 4 6.07 1.74 10.59
C VAL A 4 7.10 2.86 10.57
N TYR A 5 8.30 2.60 10.02
CA TYR A 5 9.33 3.63 9.91
C TYR A 5 8.90 4.78 9.01
N GLY A 6 8.28 4.49 7.87
CA GLY A 6 7.78 5.50 6.94
C GLY A 6 6.60 6.30 7.54
N ALA A 7 5.66 5.66 8.23
CA ALA A 7 4.62 6.35 8.99
C ALA A 7 5.20 7.29 10.05
N ILE A 8 6.21 6.84 10.82
CA ILE A 8 6.89 7.69 11.81
C ILE A 8 7.64 8.85 11.13
N ALA A 9 8.30 8.61 9.99
CA ALA A 9 8.96 9.64 9.22
C ALA A 9 7.96 10.70 8.75
N GLN A 10 6.80 10.28 8.22
CA GLN A 10 5.70 11.16 7.84
C GLN A 10 5.20 12.01 9.02
N ILE A 11 4.99 11.39 10.19
CA ILE A 11 4.55 12.08 11.42
C ILE A 11 5.57 13.15 11.83
N ARG A 12 6.87 12.84 11.77
CA ARG A 12 7.95 13.79 12.09
C ARG A 12 8.03 14.95 11.09
N HIS A 13 7.51 14.76 9.89
CA HIS A 13 7.49 15.75 8.81
C HIS A 13 6.11 16.40 8.68
N GLY A 14 5.56 16.87 9.80
CA GLY A 14 4.33 17.67 9.82
C GLY A 14 3.03 16.87 9.89
N ASN A 15 3.07 15.54 9.81
CA ASN A 15 1.94 14.65 10.08
C ASN A 15 0.66 15.00 9.28
N ALA A 16 0.83 15.38 8.01
CA ALA A 16 -0.29 15.80 7.17
C ALA A 16 -1.40 14.74 6.98
N CYS A 17 -1.11 13.45 7.19
CA CYS A 17 -2.08 12.37 7.13
C CYS A 17 -2.84 12.13 8.45
N ASN A 18 -2.55 12.90 9.51
CA ASN A 18 -3.10 12.75 10.86
C ASN A 18 -2.88 11.34 11.43
N PHE A 19 -1.66 10.84 11.35
CA PHE A 19 -1.28 9.57 11.95
C PHE A 19 -0.86 9.74 13.41
N GLU A 20 -0.93 8.65 14.16
CA GLU A 20 -0.43 8.53 15.52
C GLU A 20 0.23 7.17 15.72
N VAL A 21 1.07 7.11 16.75
CA VAL A 21 1.81 5.91 17.13
C VAL A 21 1.30 5.43 18.49
N CYS A 22 0.78 4.22 18.54
CA CYS A 22 0.49 3.50 19.76
C CYS A 22 1.64 2.54 20.05
N VAL A 23 2.11 2.52 21.31
CA VAL A 23 3.15 1.59 21.77
C VAL A 23 2.70 0.89 23.04
N ASP A 24 3.24 -0.29 23.29
CA ASP A 24 2.93 -1.06 24.50
C ASP A 24 3.61 -0.49 25.75
N SER A 25 4.76 0.15 25.59
CA SER A 25 5.49 0.82 26.67
C SER A 25 6.39 1.91 26.11
N TRP A 26 6.81 2.87 26.95
CA TRP A 26 7.75 3.91 26.58
C TRP A 26 8.80 4.11 27.68
N PRO A 27 10.08 4.32 27.35
CA PRO A 27 10.68 4.31 26.00
C PRO A 27 10.99 2.91 25.44
N ALA A 28 10.93 1.87 26.27
CA ALA A 28 11.36 0.51 25.92
C ALA A 28 10.27 -0.32 25.19
N PHE A 29 9.67 0.24 24.14
CA PHE A 29 8.59 -0.42 23.38
C PHE A 29 9.04 -1.75 22.76
N LYS A 30 8.12 -2.71 22.73
CA LYS A 30 8.27 -3.98 22.00
C LYS A 30 7.34 -4.05 20.80
N THR A 31 6.17 -3.42 20.89
CA THR A 31 5.17 -3.37 19.83
C THR A 31 4.83 -1.93 19.49
N VAL A 32 4.72 -1.66 18.19
CA VAL A 32 4.34 -0.38 17.64
C VAL A 32 3.18 -0.60 16.67
N VAL A 33 2.12 0.19 16.81
CA VAL A 33 1.01 0.26 15.85
C VAL A 33 0.87 1.72 15.42
N CYS A 34 0.99 1.99 14.12
CA CYS A 34 0.64 3.29 13.57
C CYS A 34 -0.75 3.21 12.93
N ARG A 35 -1.53 4.26 13.12
CA ARG A 35 -2.91 4.38 12.64
C ARG A 35 -3.29 5.85 12.46
N ARG A 36 -4.45 6.11 11.85
CA ARG A 36 -5.04 7.45 11.82
C ARG A 36 -5.57 7.87 13.20
N GLN A 37 -5.37 9.12 13.55
CA GLN A 37 -5.91 9.75 14.76
C GLN A 37 -7.44 9.70 14.72
N ARG A 38 -8.05 9.24 15.81
CA ARG A 38 -9.52 9.08 15.90
C ARG A 38 -10.29 10.37 15.63
N LYS A 39 -9.78 11.49 16.14
CA LYS A 39 -10.38 12.82 15.94
C LYS A 39 -10.35 13.30 14.49
N ALA A 40 -9.48 12.72 13.66
CA ALA A 40 -9.39 13.04 12.23
C ALA A 40 -10.31 12.16 11.37
N ILE A 41 -10.92 11.12 11.94
CA ILE A 41 -11.91 10.28 11.26
C ILE A 41 -13.26 11.00 11.32
N GLN A 42 -13.63 11.63 10.20
CA GLN A 42 -14.92 12.32 10.08
C GLN A 42 -16.05 11.36 9.76
N ASP A 43 -15.79 10.39 8.89
CA ASP A 43 -16.75 9.38 8.47
C ASP A 43 -16.35 7.99 8.99
N PRO A 44 -17.10 7.43 9.96
CA PRO A 44 -16.91 6.08 10.48
C PRO A 44 -17.05 4.96 9.44
N HIS A 45 -17.71 5.24 8.31
CA HIS A 45 -17.90 4.27 7.23
C HIS A 45 -16.81 4.35 6.17
N ASN A 46 -15.90 5.34 6.25
CA ASN A 46 -14.83 5.50 5.29
C ASN A 46 -13.85 4.31 5.40
N PRO A 47 -13.75 3.45 4.37
CA PRO A 47 -12.88 2.29 4.35
C PRO A 47 -11.39 2.65 4.45
N PHE A 48 -10.99 3.85 4.01
CA PHE A 48 -9.61 4.37 4.04
C PHE A 48 -9.27 5.09 5.36
N SER A 49 -10.11 4.99 6.38
CA SER A 49 -9.87 5.65 7.68
C SER A 49 -9.30 4.70 8.74
N ASN A 50 -9.53 3.39 8.59
CA ASN A 50 -9.24 2.37 9.60
C ASN A 50 -8.03 1.50 9.19
N LEU A 51 -6.92 2.17 8.91
CA LEU A 51 -5.67 1.61 8.40
C LEU A 51 -4.65 1.42 9.54
N TYR A 52 -3.95 0.29 9.51
CA TYR A 52 -2.97 -0.09 10.52
C TYR A 52 -1.68 -0.57 9.87
N THR A 53 -0.55 -0.08 10.38
CA THR A 53 0.76 -0.70 10.18
C THR A 53 1.39 -1.03 11.51
N LEU A 54 2.11 -2.15 11.59
CA LEU A 54 2.60 -2.67 12.86
C LEU A 54 4.02 -3.23 12.77
N PHE A 55 4.65 -3.22 13.93
CA PHE A 55 5.94 -3.84 14.18
C PHE A 55 5.91 -4.44 15.58
N THR A 56 6.45 -5.63 15.75
CA THR A 56 6.58 -6.23 17.08
C THR A 56 7.87 -7.03 17.19
N LYS A 57 8.45 -7.02 18.40
CA LYS A 57 9.48 -7.96 18.86
C LYS A 57 8.91 -8.97 19.86
N ASP A 58 7.64 -8.83 20.24
CA ASP A 58 6.99 -9.63 21.28
C ASP A 58 5.52 -9.88 20.94
N VAL A 59 5.23 -11.10 20.50
CA VAL A 59 3.88 -11.53 20.08
C VAL A 59 2.86 -11.39 21.22
N ALA A 60 3.26 -11.57 22.47
CA ALA A 60 2.37 -11.40 23.62
C ALA A 60 1.91 -9.94 23.76
N SER A 61 2.86 -8.99 23.70
CA SER A 61 2.59 -7.56 23.63
C SER A 61 1.67 -7.20 22.46
N LEU A 62 1.92 -7.75 21.26
CA LEU A 62 1.04 -7.54 20.11
C LEU A 62 -0.39 -8.02 20.37
N ARG A 63 -0.59 -9.22 20.91
CA ARG A 63 -1.93 -9.71 21.26
C ARG A 63 -2.67 -8.79 22.22
N THR A 64 -1.97 -8.25 23.22
CA THR A 64 -2.55 -7.29 24.16
C THR A 64 -3.01 -6.01 23.43
N MET A 65 -2.16 -5.45 22.56
CA MET A 65 -2.51 -4.26 21.78
C MET A 65 -3.64 -4.52 20.77
N LEU A 66 -3.69 -5.70 20.15
CA LEU A 66 -4.79 -6.07 19.25
C LEU A 66 -6.14 -6.14 19.98
N LYS A 67 -6.17 -6.56 21.25
CA LYS A 67 -7.39 -6.57 22.08
C LYS A 67 -7.81 -5.19 22.58
N ASP A 68 -6.88 -4.25 22.62
CA ASP A 68 -7.14 -2.91 23.08
C ASP A 68 -7.99 -2.14 22.06
N LYS A 69 -9.26 -1.93 22.40
CA LYS A 69 -10.23 -1.17 21.60
C LYS A 69 -9.85 0.31 21.49
N THR A 70 -8.89 0.80 22.26
CA THR A 70 -8.29 2.13 22.12
C THR A 70 -7.19 2.16 21.05
N VAL A 71 -6.61 1.01 20.70
CA VAL A 71 -5.61 0.84 19.65
C VAL A 71 -6.27 0.42 18.34
N ILE A 72 -6.95 -0.73 18.31
CA ILE A 72 -7.60 -1.26 17.10
C ILE A 72 -9.12 -1.11 17.17
N ASN A 73 -9.72 -0.57 16.11
CA ASN A 73 -11.17 -0.46 15.96
C ASN A 73 -11.74 -1.62 15.12
N TRP A 74 -11.93 -2.77 15.75
CA TRP A 74 -12.54 -3.95 15.14
C TRP A 74 -14.03 -3.81 14.80
N LYS A 75 -14.70 -2.72 15.21
CA LYS A 75 -16.11 -2.47 14.87
C LYS A 75 -16.31 -2.02 13.42
N GLN A 76 -15.23 -1.63 12.75
CA GLN A 76 -15.21 -1.20 11.36
C GLN A 76 -14.32 -2.14 10.55
N PRO A 77 -14.55 -2.24 9.22
CA PRO A 77 -13.63 -2.92 8.32
C PRO A 77 -12.21 -2.39 8.55
N CYS A 78 -11.29 -3.27 8.92
CA CYS A 78 -9.89 -2.91 9.17
C CYS A 78 -9.06 -3.20 7.92
N HIS A 79 -8.01 -2.42 7.71
CA HIS A 79 -7.02 -2.68 6.71
C HIS A 79 -5.64 -2.69 7.36
N PHE A 80 -5.01 -3.87 7.42
CA PHE A 80 -3.62 -4.01 7.85
C PHE A 80 -2.74 -3.99 6.61
N LEU A 81 -1.93 -2.93 6.46
CA LEU A 81 -1.20 -2.63 5.24
C LEU A 81 -0.30 -3.78 4.79
N VAL A 82 0.82 -4.01 5.49
CA VAL A 82 1.72 -5.14 5.23
C VAL A 82 2.37 -5.60 6.54
N PHE A 83 2.28 -6.89 6.84
CA PHE A 83 2.87 -7.53 8.03
C PHE A 83 3.49 -8.88 7.68
N PRO A 84 4.51 -9.34 8.43
CA PRO A 84 5.19 -10.60 8.10
C PRO A 84 4.27 -11.79 8.38
N SER A 85 4.43 -12.85 7.58
CA SER A 85 3.66 -14.10 7.66
C SER A 85 3.61 -14.71 9.05
N SER A 86 4.69 -14.57 9.82
CA SER A 86 4.78 -15.01 11.22
C SER A 86 3.76 -14.37 12.17
N LEU A 87 3.15 -13.24 11.79
CA LEU A 87 2.11 -12.57 12.58
C LEU A 87 0.70 -12.87 12.09
N LEU A 88 0.54 -13.66 11.02
CA LEU A 88 -0.76 -13.95 10.42
C LEU A 88 -1.72 -14.58 11.42
N ASP A 89 -1.31 -15.67 12.07
CA ASP A 89 -2.14 -16.38 13.05
C ASP A 89 -2.46 -15.50 14.28
N VAL A 90 -1.58 -14.57 14.62
CA VAL A 90 -1.77 -13.64 15.74
C VAL A 90 -2.86 -12.63 15.40
N ILE A 91 -2.78 -12.01 14.22
CA ILE A 91 -3.75 -11.02 13.76
C ILE A 91 -5.10 -11.70 13.48
N GLN A 92 -5.09 -12.88 12.87
CA GLN A 92 -6.30 -13.65 12.61
C GLN A 92 -6.91 -14.26 13.87
N GLY A 93 -6.13 -14.60 14.89
CA GLY A 93 -6.63 -15.16 16.14
C GLY A 93 -7.45 -14.17 16.97
N GLU A 94 -7.16 -12.88 16.84
CA GLU A 94 -7.88 -11.80 17.54
C GLU A 94 -9.06 -11.24 16.72
N LYS A 95 -9.26 -11.72 15.49
CA LYS A 95 -10.35 -11.24 14.63
C LYS A 95 -11.71 -11.64 15.19
N GLN A 96 -12.64 -10.70 15.15
CA GLN A 96 -14.06 -11.04 15.13
C GLN A 96 -14.36 -11.74 13.80
N LYS A 97 -15.32 -12.68 13.76
CA LYS A 97 -15.69 -13.53 12.60
C LYS A 97 -16.13 -12.74 11.34
N ILE A 98 -15.25 -11.92 10.79
CA ILE A 98 -15.54 -10.99 9.71
C ILE A 98 -14.75 -11.47 8.48
N ASP A 99 -15.43 -11.47 7.34
CA ASP A 99 -14.86 -11.90 6.08
C ASP A 99 -13.71 -10.97 5.66
N HIS A 100 -12.64 -11.55 5.14
CA HIS A 100 -11.42 -10.83 4.80
C HIS A 100 -10.65 -11.54 3.71
N MET A 101 -9.92 -10.75 2.93
CA MET A 101 -8.97 -11.20 1.93
C MET A 101 -7.56 -11.04 2.49
N LEU A 102 -6.74 -12.07 2.26
CA LEU A 102 -5.31 -12.03 2.46
C LEU A 102 -4.64 -11.98 1.10
N ASP A 103 -3.87 -10.92 0.86
CA ASP A 103 -3.08 -10.80 -0.36
C ASP A 103 -1.59 -11.06 -0.01
N PRO A 104 -1.03 -12.21 -0.43
CA PRO A 104 0.42 -12.42 -0.39
C PRO A 104 1.13 -11.28 -1.12
N THR A 105 2.12 -10.69 -0.46
CA THR A 105 2.73 -9.42 -0.87
C THR A 105 4.25 -9.50 -0.76
N CYS A 106 4.95 -8.99 -1.77
CA CYS A 106 6.39 -8.74 -1.72
C CYS A 106 6.67 -7.29 -1.31
N ILE A 107 7.73 -7.09 -0.52
CA ILE A 107 8.27 -5.76 -0.25
C ILE A 107 9.58 -5.60 -1.02
N LEU A 108 9.62 -4.61 -1.91
CA LEU A 108 10.81 -4.23 -2.65
C LEU A 108 11.36 -2.93 -2.07
N ILE A 109 12.68 -2.86 -1.86
CA ILE A 109 13.32 -1.75 -1.16
C ILE A 109 14.49 -1.24 -1.99
N HIS A 110 14.61 0.08 -2.06
CA HIS A 110 15.75 0.72 -2.68
C HIS A 110 16.65 1.33 -1.60
N HIS A 111 17.91 0.89 -1.55
CA HIS A 111 18.83 1.26 -0.47
C HIS A 111 19.76 2.41 -0.80
N ASP A 112 20.26 2.48 -2.04
CA ASP A 112 21.37 3.37 -2.40
C ASP A 112 20.93 4.48 -3.35
N PRO A 113 20.71 5.73 -2.89
CA PRO A 113 20.33 6.83 -3.77
C PRO A 113 21.26 7.04 -4.98
N GLN A 114 22.53 6.63 -4.89
CA GLN A 114 23.53 6.78 -5.96
C GLN A 114 23.36 5.75 -7.08
N SER A 115 22.65 4.65 -6.84
CA SER A 115 22.38 3.62 -7.85
C SER A 115 21.17 3.94 -8.74
N LEU A 116 20.44 5.03 -8.44
CA LEU A 116 19.30 5.46 -9.25
C LEU A 116 19.76 5.89 -10.66
N PRO A 117 19.07 5.44 -11.72
CA PRO A 117 19.41 5.85 -13.07
C PRO A 117 19.23 7.35 -13.24
N ASP A 118 20.02 7.93 -14.15
CA ASP A 118 19.80 9.31 -14.57
C ASP A 118 18.46 9.46 -15.26
N VAL A 119 17.84 10.62 -15.00
CA VAL A 119 16.57 10.97 -15.62
C VAL A 119 16.85 11.28 -17.09
N ARG A 120 16.10 10.61 -17.97
CA ARG A 120 16.10 10.89 -19.40
C ARG A 120 15.85 12.38 -19.66
N THR A 121 16.83 13.05 -20.26
CA THR A 121 16.80 14.51 -20.48
C THR A 121 15.66 14.94 -21.40
N ASP A 122 15.29 14.09 -22.37
CA ASP A 122 14.19 14.35 -23.30
C ASP A 122 12.80 14.35 -22.63
N LEU A 123 12.68 13.78 -21.43
CA LEU A 123 11.44 13.76 -20.65
C LEU A 123 11.45 14.76 -19.50
N ALA A 124 12.58 15.44 -19.23
CA ALA A 124 12.75 16.31 -18.07
C ALA A 124 11.68 17.40 -17.99
N GLN A 125 11.28 17.99 -19.12
CA GLN A 125 10.26 19.05 -19.17
C GLN A 125 8.83 18.53 -18.93
N ARG A 126 8.58 17.23 -19.14
CA ARG A 126 7.27 16.59 -18.97
C ARG A 126 7.07 15.98 -17.60
N ILE A 127 8.14 15.84 -16.81
CA ILE A 127 8.10 15.31 -15.45
C ILE A 127 7.56 16.38 -14.51
N SER A 128 6.54 16.01 -13.73
CA SER A 128 5.92 16.90 -12.76
C SER A 128 5.46 16.13 -11.52
N SER A 129 4.77 16.81 -10.60
CA SER A 129 4.01 16.19 -9.53
C SER A 129 2.53 16.17 -9.89
N LEU A 130 1.79 15.19 -9.35
CA LEU A 130 0.35 15.15 -9.52
C LEU A 130 -0.28 16.38 -8.84
N ARG A 131 -1.35 16.89 -9.44
CA ARG A 131 -2.21 17.94 -8.89
C ARG A 131 -3.52 17.32 -8.45
N VAL A 132 -4.23 17.96 -7.53
CA VAL A 132 -5.56 17.49 -7.06
C VAL A 132 -6.54 17.29 -8.21
N THR A 133 -6.44 18.10 -9.28
CA THR A 133 -7.22 17.95 -10.51
C THR A 133 -6.97 16.63 -11.26
N HIS A 134 -5.85 15.95 -10.99
CA HIS A 134 -5.51 14.64 -11.56
C HIS A 134 -6.05 13.47 -10.70
N ALA A 135 -6.69 13.73 -9.55
CA ALA A 135 -7.13 12.66 -8.65
C ALA A 135 -8.14 11.71 -9.31
N GLU A 136 -8.99 12.22 -10.21
CA GLU A 136 -10.04 11.43 -10.86
C GLU A 136 -9.46 10.33 -11.76
N ILE A 137 -8.46 10.65 -12.59
CA ILE A 137 -7.81 9.65 -13.46
C ILE A 137 -7.05 8.60 -12.64
N VAL A 138 -6.42 9.01 -11.53
CA VAL A 138 -5.78 8.06 -10.59
C VAL A 138 -6.84 7.15 -9.98
N ASN A 139 -7.95 7.71 -9.51
CA ASN A 139 -9.06 6.97 -8.90
C ASN A 139 -9.66 5.93 -9.84
N GLN A 140 -9.75 6.24 -11.13
CA GLN A 140 -10.28 5.33 -12.15
C GLN A 140 -9.29 4.23 -12.56
N SER A 141 -7.98 4.40 -12.28
CA SER A 141 -6.92 3.51 -12.77
C SER A 141 -6.41 2.50 -11.73
N VAL A 142 -6.77 2.66 -10.45
CA VAL A 142 -6.28 1.80 -9.36
C VAL A 142 -7.29 0.72 -8.97
N LYS A 143 -6.79 -0.44 -8.51
CA LYS A 143 -7.59 -1.62 -8.14
C LYS A 143 -8.70 -1.31 -7.13
N TYR A 144 -8.39 -0.53 -6.10
CA TYR A 144 -9.31 -0.17 -5.02
C TYR A 144 -9.92 1.23 -5.19
N GLY A 145 -10.01 1.71 -6.44
CA GLY A 145 -10.49 3.05 -6.75
C GLY A 145 -11.95 3.10 -7.19
N GLY A 146 -12.36 4.30 -7.57
CA GLY A 146 -13.61 4.58 -8.27
C GLY A 146 -14.80 4.94 -7.38
N SER A 147 -14.65 4.91 -6.06
CA SER A 147 -15.61 5.45 -5.08
C SER A 147 -15.29 6.89 -4.69
N GLU A 148 -16.21 7.58 -4.03
CA GLU A 148 -15.96 8.91 -3.47
C GLU A 148 -14.92 8.85 -2.35
N HIS A 149 -14.99 7.84 -1.48
CA HIS A 149 -13.99 7.65 -0.41
C HIS A 149 -12.57 7.43 -0.95
N SER A 150 -12.43 6.64 -2.04
CA SER A 150 -11.12 6.45 -2.67
C SER A 150 -10.64 7.73 -3.35
N LEU A 151 -11.53 8.50 -3.97
CA LEU A 151 -11.20 9.81 -4.53
C LEU A 151 -10.66 10.76 -3.45
N ASP A 152 -11.35 10.89 -2.32
CA ASP A 152 -10.94 11.79 -1.23
C ASP A 152 -9.63 11.35 -0.58
N TYR A 153 -9.43 10.05 -0.43
CA TYR A 153 -8.15 9.49 0.00
C TYR A 153 -7.01 9.83 -0.98
N ILE A 154 -7.23 9.66 -2.28
CA ILE A 154 -6.25 9.99 -3.32
C ILE A 154 -5.94 11.48 -3.33
N LYS A 155 -6.96 12.35 -3.24
CA LYS A 155 -6.78 13.81 -3.11
C LYS A 155 -5.90 14.15 -1.91
N THR A 156 -6.17 13.52 -0.75
CA THR A 156 -5.37 13.70 0.46
C THR A 156 -3.92 13.31 0.24
N CYS A 157 -3.65 12.18 -0.44
CA CYS A 157 -2.29 11.75 -0.74
C CYS A 157 -1.60 12.73 -1.70
N ILE A 158 -2.25 13.11 -2.81
CA ILE A 158 -1.69 14.04 -3.80
C ILE A 158 -1.37 15.41 -3.19
N GLN A 159 -2.24 15.90 -2.30
CA GLN A 159 -2.08 17.22 -1.69
C GLN A 159 -0.92 17.27 -0.68
N ASN A 160 -0.68 16.17 0.03
CA ASN A 160 0.16 16.17 1.23
C ASN A 160 1.45 15.35 1.10
N LEU A 161 1.54 14.49 0.08
CA LEU A 161 2.62 13.52 -0.04
C LEU A 161 3.31 13.63 -1.40
N PRO A 162 4.60 13.25 -1.49
CA PRO A 162 5.33 13.24 -2.74
C PRO A 162 4.65 12.40 -3.82
N SER A 163 4.64 12.95 -5.02
CA SER A 163 4.21 12.25 -6.23
C SER A 163 5.10 12.60 -7.41
N CYS A 164 5.06 11.75 -8.43
CA CYS A 164 5.68 11.98 -9.71
C CYS A 164 4.73 11.56 -10.84
N CYS A 165 4.68 12.34 -11.90
CA CYS A 165 4.00 11.97 -13.14
C CYS A 165 4.78 12.46 -14.37
N ILE A 166 4.46 11.88 -15.51
CA ILE A 166 4.82 12.39 -16.84
C ILE A 166 3.53 12.89 -17.47
N LEU A 167 3.56 14.11 -18.00
CA LEU A 167 2.41 14.76 -18.66
C LEU A 167 2.48 14.59 -20.19
N ASP A 168 1.32 14.56 -20.84
CA ASP A 168 1.21 14.82 -22.29
C ASP A 168 1.26 16.33 -22.58
N ASP A 169 1.20 16.69 -23.87
CA ASP A 169 1.25 18.09 -24.32
C ASP A 169 0.03 18.92 -23.87
N ASN A 170 -1.04 18.25 -23.44
CA ASN A 170 -2.25 18.88 -22.90
C ASN A 170 -2.20 19.02 -21.37
N GLY A 171 -1.13 18.56 -20.72
CA GLY A 171 -0.96 18.60 -19.27
C GLY A 171 -1.69 17.48 -18.50
N ASN A 172 -2.13 16.42 -19.18
CA ASN A 172 -2.72 15.25 -18.55
C ASN A 172 -1.65 14.22 -18.17
N PRO A 173 -1.74 13.57 -17.00
CA PRO A 173 -0.78 12.53 -16.63
C PRO A 173 -0.97 11.26 -17.45
N ILE A 174 0.12 10.77 -18.06
CA ILE A 174 0.15 9.52 -18.84
C ILE A 174 0.82 8.36 -18.09
N SER A 175 1.65 8.69 -17.10
CA SER A 175 2.33 7.75 -16.21
C SER A 175 2.56 8.42 -14.86
N TRP A 176 2.34 7.73 -13.75
CA TRP A 176 2.45 8.32 -12.41
C TRP A 176 2.68 7.29 -11.31
N ALA A 177 3.12 7.79 -10.15
CA ALA A 177 3.15 7.12 -8.86
C ALA A 177 3.13 8.16 -7.74
N LEU A 178 2.67 7.78 -6.55
CA LEU A 178 2.61 8.64 -5.38
C LEU A 178 2.83 7.85 -4.10
N LEU A 179 3.14 8.55 -3.01
CA LEU A 179 3.22 7.92 -1.69
C LEU A 179 1.85 7.84 -1.04
N ASP A 180 1.70 6.84 -0.17
CA ASP A 180 0.61 6.75 0.80
C ASP A 180 1.04 7.29 2.17
N GLU A 181 0.13 7.22 3.13
CA GLU A 181 0.31 7.69 4.50
C GLU A 181 1.39 6.94 5.31
N SER A 182 1.84 5.77 4.86
CA SER A 182 3.00 5.08 5.43
C SER A 182 4.30 5.38 4.69
N CYS A 183 4.27 6.22 3.64
CA CYS A 183 5.36 6.52 2.71
C CYS A 183 5.75 5.36 1.77
N ALA A 184 4.87 4.38 1.57
CA ALA A 184 5.02 3.39 0.52
C ALA A 184 4.73 4.02 -0.85
N ILE A 185 5.54 3.69 -1.86
CA ILE A 185 5.19 4.01 -3.25
C ILE A 185 3.97 3.17 -3.63
N ARG A 186 2.87 3.83 -4.00
CA ARG A 186 1.60 3.18 -4.36
C ARG A 186 0.98 3.80 -5.61
N MET A 187 -0.10 3.17 -6.06
CA MET A 187 -1.00 3.68 -7.09
C MET A 187 -0.26 4.05 -8.39
N GLY A 188 0.83 3.32 -8.67
CA GLY A 188 1.62 3.50 -9.88
C GLY A 188 0.86 2.96 -11.09
N PHE A 189 0.76 3.76 -12.14
CA PHE A 189 0.09 3.35 -13.37
C PHE A 189 0.68 4.05 -14.58
N THR A 190 0.60 3.37 -15.73
CA THR A 190 0.87 3.95 -17.04
C THR A 190 -0.28 3.59 -17.96
N LEU A 191 -0.84 4.60 -18.62
CA LEU A 191 -1.93 4.44 -19.60
C LEU A 191 -1.54 3.41 -20.67
N PRO A 192 -2.46 2.50 -21.07
CA PRO A 192 -2.15 1.38 -21.96
C PRO A 192 -1.35 1.73 -23.21
N GLU A 193 -1.72 2.80 -23.90
CA GLU A 193 -1.14 3.32 -25.13
C GLU A 193 0.27 3.91 -24.95
N TYR A 194 0.69 4.17 -23.70
CA TYR A 194 2.02 4.70 -23.36
C TYR A 194 2.93 3.65 -22.67
N ARG A 195 2.53 2.37 -22.64
CA ARG A 195 3.32 1.29 -22.03
C ARG A 195 4.48 0.84 -22.91
N ARG A 196 5.44 0.13 -22.31
CA ARG A 196 6.63 -0.46 -22.98
C ARG A 196 7.64 0.55 -23.55
N VAL A 197 7.51 1.83 -23.21
CA VAL A 197 8.47 2.90 -23.60
C VAL A 197 9.41 3.32 -22.46
N GLY A 198 9.15 2.84 -21.23
CA GLY A 198 10.01 3.09 -20.06
C GLY A 198 9.56 4.23 -19.13
N TYR A 199 8.36 4.78 -19.31
CA TYR A 199 7.85 5.87 -18.46
C TYR A 199 7.73 5.49 -16.98
N THR A 200 7.25 4.29 -16.66
CA THR A 200 7.20 3.79 -15.29
C THR A 200 8.57 3.86 -14.60
N LYS A 201 9.65 3.49 -15.30
CA LYS A 201 11.02 3.56 -14.77
C LYS A 201 11.40 5.00 -14.40
N VAL A 202 11.12 5.95 -15.29
CA VAL A 202 11.44 7.37 -15.06
C VAL A 202 10.65 7.94 -13.88
N VAL A 203 9.36 7.65 -13.80
CA VAL A 203 8.48 8.07 -12.70
C VAL A 203 8.98 7.53 -11.36
N LEU A 204 9.26 6.22 -11.30
CA LEU A 204 9.71 5.58 -10.06
C LEU A 204 11.09 6.06 -9.63
N ALA A 205 12.06 6.16 -10.54
CA ALA A 205 13.40 6.64 -10.21
C ALA A 205 13.37 8.10 -9.73
N THR A 206 12.56 8.94 -10.38
CA THR A 206 12.39 10.35 -9.97
C THR A 206 11.72 10.44 -8.60
N LEU A 207 10.65 9.67 -8.35
CA LEU A 207 9.97 9.66 -7.06
C LEU A 207 10.89 9.11 -5.96
N ALA A 208 11.61 8.02 -6.21
CA ALA A 208 12.60 7.45 -5.28
C ALA A 208 13.67 8.47 -4.91
N ARG A 209 14.17 9.25 -5.89
CA ARG A 209 15.12 10.33 -5.64
C ARG A 209 14.53 11.40 -4.71
N LYS A 210 13.29 11.83 -4.94
CA LYS A 210 12.57 12.77 -4.05
C LYS A 210 12.44 12.21 -2.63
N VAL A 211 12.04 10.96 -2.49
CA VAL A 211 11.87 10.28 -1.19
C VAL A 211 13.20 10.16 -0.45
N HIS A 212 14.28 9.76 -1.13
CA HIS A 212 15.63 9.72 -0.53
C HIS A 212 16.10 11.09 -0.03
N MET A 213 15.89 12.15 -0.81
CA MET A 213 16.23 13.52 -0.38
C MET A 213 15.46 13.97 0.86
N MET A 214 14.28 13.40 1.13
CA MET A 214 13.51 13.66 2.34
C MET A 214 13.99 12.83 3.55
N GLY A 215 14.96 11.92 3.37
CA GLY A 215 15.41 10.98 4.40
C GLY A 215 14.42 9.85 4.68
N PHE A 216 13.47 9.62 3.77
CA PHE A 216 12.42 8.62 3.90
C PHE A 216 12.87 7.27 3.32
N PRO A 217 12.29 6.15 3.81
CA PRO A 217 12.56 4.85 3.21
C PRO A 217 11.93 4.78 1.80
N VAL A 218 12.66 4.26 0.81
CA VAL A 218 12.10 3.97 -0.52
C VAL A 218 11.72 2.51 -0.59
N TYR A 219 10.42 2.24 -0.65
CA TYR A 219 9.90 0.89 -0.78
C TYR A 219 8.54 0.87 -1.47
N VAL A 220 8.19 -0.30 -2.00
CA VAL A 220 6.89 -0.60 -2.60
C VAL A 220 6.41 -1.96 -2.11
N SER A 221 5.09 -2.10 -1.99
CA SER A 221 4.44 -3.37 -1.66
C SER A 221 3.61 -3.84 -2.84
N VAL A 222 3.97 -4.98 -3.40
CA VAL A 222 3.40 -5.53 -4.64
C VAL A 222 2.76 -6.88 -4.34
N GLU A 223 1.52 -7.07 -4.77
CA GLU A 223 0.86 -8.38 -4.68
C GLU A 223 1.67 -9.42 -5.48
N GLU A 224 1.82 -10.62 -4.95
CA GLU A 224 2.66 -11.67 -5.56
C GLU A 224 2.21 -12.08 -6.96
N ASN A 225 0.91 -12.02 -7.23
CA ASN A 225 0.33 -12.32 -8.53
C ASN A 225 0.56 -11.20 -9.57
N ASN A 226 1.03 -10.02 -9.15
CA ASN A 226 1.31 -8.89 -10.03
C ASN A 226 2.72 -8.99 -10.62
N THR A 227 2.93 -10.08 -11.37
CA THR A 227 4.21 -10.44 -12.00
C THR A 227 4.73 -9.34 -12.93
N VAL A 228 3.82 -8.58 -13.56
CA VAL A 228 4.17 -7.44 -14.41
C VAL A 228 4.87 -6.34 -13.61
N SER A 229 4.32 -5.97 -12.45
CA SER A 229 4.91 -4.94 -11.60
C SER A 229 6.20 -5.44 -10.96
N LEU A 230 6.21 -6.68 -10.44
CA LEU A 230 7.42 -7.31 -9.90
C LEU A 230 8.55 -7.28 -10.92
N HIS A 231 8.30 -7.72 -12.16
CA HIS A 231 9.28 -7.68 -13.23
C HIS A 231 9.74 -6.25 -13.56
N ALA A 232 8.84 -5.26 -13.54
CA ALA A 232 9.18 -3.86 -13.80
C ALA A 232 10.08 -3.25 -12.70
N TYR A 233 9.96 -3.70 -11.45
CA TYR A 233 10.81 -3.27 -10.35
C TYR A 233 12.15 -4.02 -10.32
N GLU A 234 12.13 -5.34 -10.58
CA GLU A 234 13.29 -6.23 -10.53
C GLU A 234 14.24 -6.11 -11.73
N THR A 235 13.75 -5.66 -12.89
CA THR A 235 14.59 -5.51 -14.08
C THR A 235 15.61 -4.39 -13.92
N ARG A 236 16.77 -4.72 -13.29
CA ARG A 236 18.14 -4.14 -13.26
C ARG A 236 18.37 -2.64 -13.54
N ASN A 237 17.37 -1.81 -13.45
CA ASN A 237 17.43 -0.47 -14.02
C ASN A 237 16.68 0.59 -13.19
N VAL A 238 15.86 0.21 -12.20
CA VAL A 238 15.25 1.15 -11.22
C VAL A 238 15.95 1.07 -9.85
N GLY A 239 16.81 0.07 -9.62
CA GLY A 239 17.57 -0.12 -8.37
C GLY A 239 16.75 -0.55 -7.15
N ILE A 240 15.46 -0.88 -7.33
CA ILE A 240 14.62 -1.38 -6.24
C ILE A 240 14.83 -2.88 -6.13
N ASP A 241 15.72 -3.29 -5.24
CA ASP A 241 16.05 -4.70 -5.03
C ASP A 241 14.94 -5.41 -4.22
N THR A 242 14.70 -6.67 -4.58
CA THR A 242 13.81 -7.55 -3.81
C THR A 242 14.51 -7.94 -2.52
N VAL A 243 13.96 -7.51 -1.38
CA VAL A 243 14.53 -7.83 -0.04
C VAL A 243 13.83 -9.03 0.63
N SER A 244 12.67 -9.44 0.14
CA SER A 244 11.95 -10.61 0.65
C SER A 244 11.61 -11.59 -0.45
N THR A 245 11.71 -12.88 -0.14
CA THR A 245 11.20 -13.95 -1.00
C THR A 245 9.68 -13.90 -1.11
N LEU A 246 9.14 -14.60 -2.12
CA LEU A 246 7.70 -14.84 -2.24
C LEU A 246 7.15 -15.40 -0.91
N SER A 247 6.02 -14.88 -0.45
CA SER A 247 5.20 -15.35 0.69
C SER A 247 5.59 -14.93 2.11
N ASP A 248 6.51 -13.97 2.27
CA ASP A 248 6.93 -13.51 3.60
C ASP A 248 6.01 -12.46 4.23
N TRP A 249 5.12 -11.83 3.45
CA TRP A 249 4.27 -10.75 3.92
C TRP A 249 2.85 -10.86 3.41
N TYR A 250 1.92 -10.38 4.23
CA TYR A 250 0.50 -10.31 3.90
C TYR A 250 -0.01 -8.90 4.07
N ARG A 251 -0.96 -8.54 3.20
CA ARG A 251 -1.94 -7.50 3.43
C ARG A 251 -3.25 -8.16 3.85
N LEU A 252 -3.92 -7.61 4.86
CA LEU A 252 -5.25 -8.07 5.28
C LEU A 252 -6.26 -6.94 5.06
N SER A 253 -7.22 -7.19 4.17
CA SER A 253 -8.34 -6.28 3.89
C SER A 253 -9.65 -6.96 4.21
N TYR A 254 -10.52 -6.31 4.98
CA TYR A 254 -11.86 -6.84 5.25
C TYR A 254 -12.73 -6.83 3.98
N SER A 255 -13.59 -7.82 3.77
CA SER A 255 -14.39 -7.91 2.53
C SER A 255 -15.29 -6.70 2.33
N ALA A 256 -15.86 -6.15 3.40
CA ALA A 256 -16.63 -4.90 3.34
C ALA A 256 -15.79 -3.68 2.88
N PHE A 257 -14.48 -3.66 3.16
CA PHE A 257 -13.57 -2.65 2.57
C PHE A 257 -13.47 -2.86 1.05
N LEU A 258 -13.37 -4.11 0.60
CA LEU A 258 -13.28 -4.42 -0.82
C LEU A 258 -14.58 -4.09 -1.58
N GLU A 259 -15.74 -4.42 -0.99
CA GLU A 259 -17.06 -4.12 -1.54
C GLU A 259 -17.32 -2.60 -1.67
N SER A 260 -16.74 -1.80 -0.78
CA SER A 260 -16.83 -0.33 -0.86
C SER A 260 -15.99 0.28 -2.00
N CYS A 261 -15.07 -0.49 -2.57
CA CYS A 261 -14.36 -0.15 -3.80
C CYS A 261 -15.18 -0.67 -5.00
N LYS A 262 -15.25 0.10 -6.10
CA LYS A 262 -16.30 -0.04 -7.13
C LYS A 262 -16.65 -1.48 -7.60
N ASN A 263 -17.96 -1.65 -7.81
CA ASN A 263 -18.69 -2.67 -8.58
C ASN A 263 -18.14 -2.92 -10.02
N ARG A 264 -17.03 -3.63 -10.15
CA ARG A 264 -16.73 -4.47 -11.32
C ARG A 264 -16.80 -5.92 -10.86
N PRO A 265 -17.29 -6.89 -11.66
CA PRO A 265 -17.49 -8.26 -11.20
C PRO A 265 -16.13 -8.91 -10.94
N PHE A 266 -15.60 -8.74 -9.74
CA PHE A 266 -14.64 -9.65 -9.16
C PHE A 266 -15.48 -10.73 -8.49
N ILE A 267 -15.84 -11.76 -9.25
CA ILE A 267 -16.51 -12.91 -8.65
C ILE A 267 -15.48 -13.61 -7.77
N CYS A 268 -15.58 -13.42 -6.47
CA CYS A 268 -14.95 -14.28 -5.49
C CYS A 268 -15.73 -15.60 -5.46
N LEU A 269 -15.29 -16.60 -6.25
CA LEU A 269 -15.83 -17.96 -6.12
C LEU A 269 -15.09 -18.65 -4.98
N TYR A 270 -15.69 -18.70 -3.80
CA TYR A 270 -15.28 -19.63 -2.76
C TYR A 270 -15.69 -21.05 -3.16
N SER A 271 -14.73 -21.96 -3.28
CA SER A 271 -15.00 -23.40 -3.24
C SER A 271 -14.17 -24.03 -2.15
N THR A 272 -14.78 -24.22 -0.98
CA THR A 272 -14.24 -25.10 0.05
C THR A 272 -14.55 -26.55 -0.33
N LYS A 273 -13.57 -27.31 -0.80
CA LYS A 273 -13.62 -28.77 -0.69
C LYS A 273 -12.88 -29.17 0.59
N VAL A 274 -13.65 -29.41 1.64
CA VAL A 274 -13.18 -30.13 2.83
C VAL A 274 -13.06 -31.60 2.43
N THR A 275 -11.84 -32.14 2.39
CA THR A 275 -11.66 -33.60 2.35
C THR A 275 -11.67 -34.15 3.78
N PRO A 276 -12.07 -35.43 3.98
CA PRO A 276 -12.31 -36.01 5.30
C PRO A 276 -11.10 -36.08 6.25
N THR A 277 -9.90 -35.69 5.82
CA THR A 277 -8.64 -35.88 6.55
C THR A 277 -8.07 -34.61 7.21
N GLY A 278 -8.82 -33.50 7.26
CA GLY A 278 -8.51 -32.37 8.16
C GLY A 278 -7.25 -31.55 7.85
N LEU A 279 -6.60 -31.77 6.71
CA LEU A 279 -5.45 -30.97 6.26
C LEU A 279 -5.89 -29.90 5.24
N LEU A 280 -5.84 -28.63 5.64
CA LEU A 280 -5.94 -27.49 4.72
C LEU A 280 -4.68 -27.46 3.83
N ARG A 281 -4.79 -27.91 2.57
CA ARG A 281 -3.76 -27.66 1.55
C ARG A 281 -4.30 -26.72 0.49
N ASN A 282 -3.57 -25.61 0.31
CA ASN A 282 -3.58 -24.66 -0.80
C ASN A 282 -4.97 -24.18 -1.25
N VAL A 283 -5.39 -23.04 -0.70
CA VAL A 283 -6.40 -22.19 -1.34
C VAL A 283 -5.73 -21.52 -2.54
N VAL A 284 -5.99 -22.03 -3.74
CA VAL A 284 -5.59 -21.36 -4.98
C VAL A 284 -6.65 -20.31 -5.27
N ILE A 285 -6.32 -19.04 -5.02
CA ILE A 285 -7.15 -17.90 -5.42
C ILE A 285 -6.80 -17.60 -6.89
N ILE A 286 -7.67 -18.02 -7.81
CA ILE A 286 -7.53 -17.69 -9.24
C ILE A 286 -8.19 -16.33 -9.47
N TYR A 287 -7.37 -15.30 -9.73
CA TYR A 287 -7.86 -14.00 -10.16
C TYR A 287 -8.04 -14.02 -11.69
N ILE A 288 -9.26 -14.20 -12.17
CA ILE A 288 -9.59 -14.04 -13.60
C ILE A 288 -10.01 -12.60 -13.83
N ASN A 289 -9.20 -11.86 -14.59
CA ASN A 289 -9.54 -10.53 -15.06
C ASN A 289 -10.28 -10.68 -16.39
N ILE A 290 -11.62 -10.54 -16.39
CA ILE A 290 -12.40 -10.58 -17.63
C ILE A 290 -12.50 -9.15 -18.17
N TYR A 291 -11.49 -8.76 -18.94
CA TYR A 291 -11.65 -7.81 -20.04
C TYR A 291 -11.03 -8.46 -21.27
N LEU A 292 -11.89 -9.26 -21.95
CA LEU A 292 -11.66 -10.07 -23.15
C LEU A 292 -10.56 -11.13 -23.07
#